data_AF-A0A8H9M9K7-F1
#
_entry.id   AF-A0A8H9M9K7-F1
#
_cell.length_a   1.000
_cell.length_b   1.000
_cell.length_c   1.000
_cell.angle_alpha   90.00
_cell.angle_beta   90.00
_cell.angle_gamma   90.00
#
_symmetry.space_group_name_H-M   'P 1'
#
loop_
_entity.id
_entity.type
_entity.pdbx_description
1 polymer ?
#
loop_
_entity_poly.entity_id
_entity_poly.type
_entity_poly.pdbx_seq_one_letter_code
_entity_poly.pdbx_strand_id
1 'polypeptide(L)'
;MLYNGAERWTARQDIYDMVYPEPPSFLQVYQPHLRYYLIDEGRYTDEELALRPTPLSGVFGIEKASTDMKGLQQAVDRIVTIIQAAPDKERIDKIVTRWLKRYLQRLGANANLDQLNSLVEDKTMLAENLANWAQEERQAGRLEGRQEGIVTTARNLLTLGALSDDQIAVATGLTVEEIAKLRNESTH
;
A
#
# COMPACT_ATOMS: atom_id res chain seq x y z
N MET A 1 13.06 -14.68 9.51
CA MET A 1 11.66 -14.50 9.12
C MET A 1 11.45 -13.04 8.78
N LEU A 2 10.92 -12.74 7.59
CA LEU A 2 10.47 -11.40 7.22
C LEU A 2 8.96 -11.34 7.41
N TYR A 3 8.46 -10.32 8.08
CA TYR A 3 7.05 -10.10 8.32
C TYR A 3 6.65 -8.70 7.85
N ASN A 4 5.61 -8.67 7.01
CA ASN A 4 5.06 -7.48 6.34
C ASN A 4 3.55 -7.35 6.55
N GLY A 5 3.02 -7.90 7.64
CA GLY A 5 1.59 -7.79 7.96
C GLY A 5 1.21 -6.41 8.49
N ALA A 6 -0.06 -6.05 8.33
CA ALA A 6 -0.59 -4.74 8.76
C ALA A 6 -0.55 -4.55 10.28
N GLU A 7 -0.82 -5.62 11.04
CA GLU A 7 -0.70 -5.60 12.50
C GLU A 7 0.71 -5.94 12.95
N ARG A 8 1.12 -5.41 14.11
CA ARG A 8 2.44 -5.72 14.69
C ARG A 8 2.57 -7.20 14.98
N TRP A 9 3.76 -7.76 14.73
CA TRP A 9 4.02 -9.15 15.09
C TRP A 9 3.94 -9.37 16.59
N THR A 10 3.04 -10.27 17.03
CA THR A 10 2.81 -10.61 18.45
C THR A 10 3.21 -12.04 18.80
N ALA A 11 3.43 -12.92 17.81
CA ALA A 11 3.78 -14.32 18.07
C ALA A 11 5.19 -14.48 18.67
N ARG A 12 5.36 -15.54 19.47
CA ARG A 12 6.60 -15.85 20.19
C ARG A 12 7.72 -16.21 19.22
N GLN A 13 8.96 -15.81 19.54
CA GLN A 13 10.12 -15.99 18.65
C GLN A 13 10.84 -17.33 18.81
N ASP A 14 10.45 -18.13 19.79
CA ASP A 14 10.97 -19.47 20.04
C ASP A 14 9.83 -20.47 19.82
N ILE A 15 10.09 -21.49 18.99
CA ILE A 15 9.10 -22.56 18.75
C ILE A 15 8.70 -23.24 20.05
N TYR A 16 9.60 -23.31 21.04
CA TYR A 16 9.28 -23.85 22.36
C TYR A 16 8.04 -23.20 22.98
N ASP A 17 7.91 -21.87 22.85
CA ASP A 17 6.79 -21.09 23.42
C ASP A 17 5.52 -21.16 22.54
N MET A 18 5.57 -21.82 21.39
CA MET A 18 4.46 -21.92 20.43
C MET A 18 3.75 -23.28 20.46
N VAL A 19 4.33 -24.30 21.11
CA VAL A 19 3.72 -25.64 21.19
C VAL A 19 2.48 -25.59 22.08
N TYR A 20 1.33 -25.87 21.48
CA TYR A 20 0.05 -25.93 22.20
C TYR A 20 -0.72 -27.21 21.83
N PRO A 21 -1.27 -27.95 22.81
CA PRO A 21 -1.22 -27.69 24.26
C PRO A 21 0.19 -27.86 24.85
N GLU A 22 0.44 -27.22 26.00
CA GLU A 22 1.73 -27.33 26.69
C GLU A 22 2.02 -28.80 27.07
N PRO A 23 3.16 -29.37 26.64
CA PRO A 23 3.46 -30.76 26.94
C PRO A 23 3.70 -30.99 28.45
N PRO A 24 3.41 -32.21 28.96
CA PRO A 24 3.79 -32.59 30.31
C PRO A 24 5.27 -32.32 30.60
N SER A 25 5.59 -31.97 31.85
CA SER A 25 6.92 -31.49 32.26
C SER A 25 8.06 -32.43 31.85
N PHE A 26 7.83 -33.75 31.88
CA PHE A 26 8.84 -34.75 31.50
C PHE A 26 9.16 -34.79 29.99
N LEU A 27 8.27 -34.25 29.14
CA LEU A 27 8.51 -34.12 27.69
C LEU A 27 9.12 -32.77 27.31
N GLN A 28 9.03 -31.76 28.19
CA GLN A 28 9.54 -30.41 27.90
C GLN A 28 11.05 -30.39 27.64
N VAL A 29 11.82 -31.25 28.32
CA VAL A 29 13.28 -31.39 28.12
C VAL A 29 13.67 -31.87 26.73
N TYR A 30 12.74 -32.48 25.99
CA TYR A 30 12.95 -32.96 24.63
C TYR A 30 12.41 -32.00 23.57
N GLN A 31 11.76 -30.91 23.98
CA GLN A 31 11.28 -29.91 23.03
C GLN A 31 12.45 -29.08 22.47
N PRO A 32 12.44 -28.81 21.15
CA PRO A 32 13.46 -27.97 20.56
C PRO A 32 13.27 -26.50 20.93
N HIS A 33 14.34 -25.85 21.36
CA HIS A 33 14.44 -24.39 21.39
C HIS A 33 14.96 -23.91 20.04
N LEU A 34 14.04 -23.50 19.17
CA LEU A 34 14.39 -22.96 17.86
C LEU A 34 13.93 -21.51 17.76
N ARG A 35 14.91 -20.61 17.91
CA ARG A 35 14.70 -19.18 17.73
C ARG A 35 14.88 -18.78 16.28
N TYR A 36 14.03 -17.90 15.80
CA TYR A 36 14.18 -17.28 14.50
C TYR A 36 14.46 -15.79 14.62
N TYR A 37 15.32 -15.27 13.74
CA TYR A 37 15.55 -13.84 13.64
C TYR A 37 14.38 -13.19 12.89
N LEU A 38 13.54 -12.45 13.60
CA LEU A 38 12.39 -11.73 13.06
C LEU A 38 12.81 -10.34 12.56
N ILE A 39 12.48 -10.06 11.30
CA ILE A 39 12.51 -8.73 10.72
C ILE A 39 11.04 -8.35 10.50
N ASP A 40 10.53 -7.50 11.38
CA ASP A 40 9.18 -6.92 11.28
C ASP A 40 9.31 -5.56 10.60
N GLU A 41 8.91 -5.48 9.34
CA GLU A 41 9.04 -4.27 8.52
C GLU A 41 8.29 -3.09 9.15
N GLY A 42 7.08 -3.36 9.65
CA GLY A 42 6.19 -2.35 10.23
C GLY A 42 6.70 -1.75 11.55
N ARG A 43 7.78 -2.28 12.13
CA ARG A 43 8.43 -1.69 13.31
C ARG A 43 9.38 -0.55 12.98
N TYR A 44 9.92 -0.51 11.76
CA TYR A 44 10.96 0.46 11.44
C TYR A 44 10.36 1.83 11.12
N THR A 45 10.85 2.86 11.81
CA THR A 45 10.56 4.25 11.44
C THR A 45 11.38 4.68 10.22
N ASP A 46 11.00 5.78 9.59
CA ASP A 46 11.72 6.26 8.40
C ASP A 46 13.14 6.73 8.76
N GLU A 47 13.30 7.29 9.97
CA GLU A 47 14.58 7.66 10.55
C GLU A 47 15.45 6.43 10.79
N GLU A 48 14.88 5.36 11.36
CA GLU A 48 15.60 4.11 11.61
C GLU A 48 16.08 3.42 10.32
N LEU A 49 15.27 3.49 9.26
CA LEU A 49 15.68 3.01 7.94
C LEU A 49 16.76 3.91 7.32
N ALA A 50 16.70 5.22 7.54
CA ALA A 50 17.70 6.17 7.05
C ALA A 50 19.07 5.97 7.71
N LEU A 51 19.11 5.57 8.98
CA LEU A 51 20.34 5.23 9.70
C LEU A 51 21.02 3.94 9.20
N ARG A 52 20.33 3.14 8.39
CA ARG A 52 20.82 1.86 7.88
C ARG A 52 20.86 1.89 6.36
N PRO A 53 21.88 2.48 5.71
CA PRO A 53 21.92 2.66 4.25
C PRO A 53 22.20 1.33 3.53
N THR A 54 21.19 0.49 3.40
CA THR A 54 21.25 -0.83 2.75
C THR A 54 20.19 -0.92 1.66
N PRO A 55 20.40 -1.69 0.58
CA PRO A 55 19.38 -1.82 -0.46
C PRO A 55 18.03 -2.27 0.09
N LEU A 56 18.04 -3.13 1.11
CA LEU A 56 16.83 -3.63 1.77
C LEU A 56 16.07 -2.53 2.53
N SER A 57 16.77 -1.63 3.24
CA SER A 57 16.10 -0.49 3.88
C SER A 57 15.55 0.50 2.85
N GLY A 58 16.19 0.62 1.69
CA GLY A 58 15.64 1.35 0.54
C GLY A 58 14.30 0.78 0.08
N VAL A 59 14.23 -0.55 -0.07
CA VAL A 59 13.01 -1.28 -0.45
C VAL A 59 11.88 -1.03 0.55
N PHE A 60 12.12 -1.23 1.85
CA PHE A 60 11.12 -0.95 2.89
C PHE A 60 10.68 0.52 2.91
N GLY A 61 11.61 1.44 2.62
CA GLY A 61 11.26 2.86 2.51
C GLY A 61 10.28 3.14 1.38
N ILE A 62 10.42 2.46 0.24
CA ILE A 62 9.51 2.60 -0.91
C ILE A 62 8.14 1.99 -0.59
N GLU A 63 8.11 0.80 0.00
CA GLU A 63 6.86 0.10 0.36
C GLU A 63 6.06 0.93 1.36
N LYS A 64 6.73 1.49 2.37
CA LYS A 64 6.07 2.34 3.38
C LYS A 64 5.62 3.69 2.83
N ALA A 65 6.35 4.25 1.87
CA ALA A 65 6.05 5.57 1.31
C ALA A 65 5.05 5.54 0.14
N SER A 66 4.55 4.37 -0.28
CA SER A 66 3.69 4.27 -1.47
C SER A 66 2.34 5.02 -1.35
N THR A 67 1.95 5.43 -0.14
CA THR A 67 0.73 6.23 0.09
C THR A 67 0.95 7.74 -0.12
N ASP A 68 2.20 8.23 -0.07
CA ASP A 68 2.53 9.65 -0.29
C ASP A 68 3.52 9.80 -1.45
N MET A 69 3.13 10.56 -2.47
CA MET A 69 3.97 10.83 -3.64
C MET A 69 5.32 11.47 -3.28
N LYS A 70 5.31 12.42 -2.33
CA LYS A 70 6.55 13.10 -1.92
C LYS A 70 7.46 12.14 -1.16
N GLY A 71 6.89 11.34 -0.25
CA GLY A 71 7.60 10.26 0.42
C GLY A 71 8.18 9.24 -0.56
N LEU A 72 7.41 8.82 -1.57
CA LEU A 72 7.84 7.84 -2.57
C LEU A 72 9.04 8.34 -3.37
N GLN A 73 9.01 9.60 -3.82
CA GLN A 73 10.15 10.22 -4.49
C GLN A 73 11.39 10.25 -3.57
N GLN A 74 11.24 10.65 -2.31
CA GLN A 74 12.35 10.65 -1.35
C GLN A 74 12.91 9.24 -1.09
N ALA A 75 12.05 8.22 -1.03
CA ALA A 75 12.46 6.84 -0.86
C ALA A 75 13.21 6.30 -2.09
N VAL A 76 12.76 6.65 -3.30
CA VAL A 76 13.44 6.36 -4.57
C VAL A 76 14.81 7.04 -4.61
N ASP A 77 14.89 8.31 -4.21
CA ASP A 77 16.16 9.05 -4.15
C ASP A 77 17.16 8.36 -3.23
N ARG A 78 16.69 7.96 -2.05
CA ARG A 78 17.52 7.29 -1.05
C ARG A 78 18.05 5.95 -1.57
N ILE A 79 17.20 5.12 -2.17
CA ILE A 79 17.65 3.81 -2.67
C ILE A 79 18.65 3.98 -3.82
N VAL A 80 18.49 4.99 -4.69
CA VAL A 80 19.47 5.30 -5.75
C VAL A 80 20.83 5.65 -5.14
N THR A 81 20.86 6.52 -4.13
CA THR A 81 22.11 6.84 -3.42
C THR A 81 22.76 5.60 -2.78
N ILE A 82 21.96 4.74 -2.17
CA ILE A 82 22.44 3.48 -1.58
C ILE A 82 23.03 2.55 -2.63
N ILE A 83 22.35 2.40 -3.78
CA ILE A 83 22.82 1.56 -4.89
C ILE A 83 24.14 2.09 -5.44
N GLN A 84 24.25 3.40 -5.66
CA GLN A 84 25.47 4.03 -6.19
C GLN A 84 26.69 3.82 -5.29
N ALA A 85 26.49 3.79 -3.97
CA ALA A 85 27.55 3.57 -2.99
C ALA A 85 27.93 2.09 -2.80
N ALA A 86 27.14 1.16 -3.33
CA ALA A 86 27.37 -0.26 -3.14
C ALA A 86 28.47 -0.82 -4.08
N PRO A 87 29.30 -1.78 -3.60
CA PRO A 87 30.32 -2.41 -4.44
C PRO A 87 29.72 -3.17 -5.64
N ASP A 88 28.55 -3.81 -5.46
CA ASP A 88 27.83 -4.57 -6.48
C ASP A 88 26.70 -3.77 -7.16
N LYS A 89 26.90 -2.46 -7.34
CA LYS A 89 25.85 -1.52 -7.78
C LYS A 89 25.05 -1.98 -9.00
N GLU A 90 25.71 -2.51 -10.04
CA GLU A 90 25.04 -2.96 -11.27
C GLU A 90 24.10 -4.14 -11.02
N ARG A 91 24.49 -5.07 -10.15
CA ARG A 91 23.67 -6.24 -9.81
C ARG A 91 22.49 -5.82 -8.95
N ILE A 92 22.72 -4.95 -7.97
CA ILE A 92 21.68 -4.47 -7.06
C ILE A 92 20.67 -3.63 -7.85
N ASP A 93 21.13 -2.73 -8.70
CA ASP A 93 20.28 -1.89 -9.55
C ASP A 93 19.32 -2.72 -10.38
N LYS A 94 19.81 -3.76 -11.08
CA LYS A 94 18.95 -4.66 -11.88
C LYS A 94 17.89 -5.38 -11.05
N ILE A 95 18.23 -5.83 -9.85
CA ILE A 95 17.30 -6.54 -8.96
C ILE A 95 16.24 -5.58 -8.44
N VAL A 96 16.65 -4.42 -7.93
CA VAL A 96 15.75 -3.41 -7.37
C VAL A 96 14.85 -2.84 -8.46
N THR A 97 15.38 -2.54 -9.65
CA THR A 97 14.59 -2.06 -10.80
C THR A 97 13.50 -3.06 -11.16
N ARG A 98 13.84 -4.36 -11.28
CA ARG A 98 12.86 -5.40 -11.59
C ARG A 98 11.80 -5.55 -10.51
N TRP A 99 12.19 -5.47 -9.24
CA TRP A 99 11.26 -5.50 -8.12
C TRP A 99 10.32 -4.28 -8.16
N LEU A 100 10.86 -3.07 -8.34
CA LEU A 100 10.08 -1.83 -8.37
C LEU A 100 9.08 -1.82 -9.51
N LYS A 101 9.45 -2.27 -10.72
CA LYS A 101 8.50 -2.44 -11.83
C LYS A 101 7.30 -3.28 -11.41
N ARG A 102 7.54 -4.45 -10.81
CA ARG A 102 6.47 -5.36 -10.38
C ARG A 102 5.64 -4.77 -9.24
N TYR A 103 6.27 -4.02 -8.34
CA TYR A 103 5.59 -3.34 -7.25
C TYR A 103 4.61 -2.29 -7.78
N LEU A 104 5.09 -1.39 -8.63
CA LEU A 104 4.28 -0.32 -9.21
C LEU A 104 3.18 -0.85 -10.15
N GLN A 105 3.45 -1.90 -10.92
CA GLN A 105 2.43 -2.58 -11.72
C GLN A 105 1.28 -3.14 -10.86
N ARG A 106 1.58 -3.70 -9.68
CA ARG A 106 0.55 -4.17 -8.74
C ARG A 106 -0.27 -3.04 -8.13
N LEU A 107 0.32 -1.86 -7.99
CA LEU A 107 -0.38 -0.64 -7.54
C LEU A 107 -1.19 0.04 -8.66
N GLY A 108 -1.20 -0.51 -9.88
CA GLY A 108 -1.95 0.04 -11.01
C GLY A 108 -1.21 1.13 -11.79
N ALA A 109 0.03 1.45 -11.43
CA ALA A 109 0.88 2.37 -12.17
C ALA A 109 1.45 1.66 -13.42
N ASN A 110 0.63 1.48 -14.46
CA ASN A 110 1.01 0.72 -15.67
C ASN A 110 1.69 1.56 -16.77
N ALA A 111 1.67 2.89 -16.68
CA ALA A 111 2.22 3.74 -17.74
C ALA A 111 3.76 3.72 -17.75
N ASN A 112 4.36 3.35 -18.88
CA ASN A 112 5.78 3.52 -19.24
C ASN A 112 6.85 2.81 -18.38
N LEU A 113 6.48 1.93 -17.44
CA LEU A 113 7.48 1.16 -16.65
C LEU A 113 8.33 0.18 -17.49
N ASP A 114 7.89 -0.15 -18.71
CA ASP A 114 8.66 -1.03 -19.61
C ASP A 114 9.99 -0.42 -20.02
N GLN A 115 10.07 0.91 -20.11
CA GLN A 115 11.27 1.65 -20.50
C GLN A 115 12.31 1.79 -19.37
N LEU A 116 11.91 1.59 -18.11
CA LEU A 116 12.78 1.72 -16.93
C LEU A 116 13.83 0.58 -16.90
N ASN A 117 15.03 0.78 -17.44
CA ASN A 117 16.05 -0.27 -17.49
C ASN A 117 17.00 -0.23 -16.30
N SER A 118 17.20 0.94 -15.72
CA SER A 118 18.02 1.16 -14.53
C SER A 118 17.37 2.19 -13.63
N LEU A 119 17.19 1.86 -12.35
CA LEU A 119 16.66 2.81 -11.37
C LEU A 119 17.59 4.00 -11.18
N VAL A 120 18.90 3.78 -11.26
CA VAL A 120 19.91 4.83 -11.14
C VAL A 120 19.91 5.77 -12.34
N GLU A 121 19.80 5.25 -13.56
CA GLU A 121 19.85 6.07 -14.79
C GLU A 121 18.50 6.73 -15.09
N ASP A 122 17.40 6.00 -14.91
CA ASP A 122 16.06 6.40 -15.32
C ASP A 122 15.26 7.06 -14.18
N LYS A 123 15.93 7.53 -13.13
CA LYS A 123 15.30 8.17 -11.95
C LYS A 123 14.34 9.30 -12.35
N THR A 124 14.74 10.15 -13.30
CA THR A 124 13.92 11.28 -13.76
C THR A 124 12.63 10.80 -14.45
N MET A 125 12.74 9.81 -15.33
CA MET A 125 11.59 9.19 -16.00
C MET A 125 10.65 8.54 -14.98
N LEU A 126 11.21 7.87 -13.97
CA LEU A 126 10.42 7.30 -12.88
C LEU A 126 9.67 8.38 -12.10
N ALA A 127 10.32 9.49 -11.76
CA ALA A 127 9.70 10.60 -11.04
C ALA A 127 8.53 11.22 -11.82
N GLU A 128 8.68 11.38 -13.13
CA GLU A 128 7.61 11.87 -14.03
C GLU A 128 6.44 10.87 -14.10
N ASN A 129 6.71 9.58 -14.28
CA ASN A 129 5.68 8.54 -14.33
C ASN A 129 4.89 8.46 -13.02
N LEU A 130 5.58 8.53 -11.88
CA LEU A 130 4.95 8.55 -10.56
C LEU A 130 4.08 9.80 -10.38
N ALA A 131 4.55 10.98 -10.79
CA ALA A 131 3.77 12.21 -10.70
C ALA A 131 2.48 12.14 -11.53
N ASN A 132 2.57 11.59 -12.75
CA ASN A 132 1.40 11.38 -13.62
C ASN A 132 0.39 10.43 -12.97
N TRP A 133 0.85 9.30 -12.44
CA TRP A 133 -0.02 8.34 -11.76
C TRP A 133 -0.73 8.96 -10.53
N ALA A 134 -0.03 9.72 -9.68
CA ALA A 134 -0.69 10.41 -8.56
C ALA A 134 -1.72 11.46 -9.01
N GLN A 135 -1.51 12.09 -10.16
CA GLN A 135 -2.48 13.01 -10.73
C GLN A 135 -3.74 12.26 -11.18
N GLU A 136 -3.59 11.10 -11.82
CA GLU A 136 -4.70 10.23 -12.23
C GLU A 136 -5.48 9.73 -11.01
N GLU A 137 -4.81 9.21 -9.98
CA GLU A 137 -5.45 8.79 -8.72
C GLU A 137 -6.22 9.94 -8.05
N ARG A 138 -5.64 11.15 -8.01
CA ARG A 138 -6.33 12.33 -7.47
C ARG A 138 -7.54 12.75 -8.32
N GLN A 139 -7.53 12.49 -9.63
CA GLN A 139 -8.68 12.73 -10.48
C GLN A 139 -9.77 11.68 -10.25
N ALA A 140 -9.40 10.40 -10.18
CA ALA A 140 -10.30 9.30 -9.88
C ALA A 140 -10.99 9.51 -8.52
N GLY A 141 -10.22 9.80 -7.46
CA GLY A 141 -10.79 10.06 -6.14
C GLY A 141 -11.69 11.29 -6.07
N ARG A 142 -11.45 12.33 -6.90
CA ARG A 142 -12.36 13.48 -7.00
C ARG A 142 -13.67 13.12 -7.71
N LEU A 143 -13.63 12.24 -8.70
CA LEU A 143 -14.81 11.76 -9.40
C LEU A 143 -15.63 10.86 -8.49
N GLU A 144 -14.98 9.92 -7.81
CA GLU A 144 -15.58 9.02 -6.83
C GLU A 144 -16.23 9.82 -5.69
N GLY A 145 -15.50 10.73 -5.04
CA GLY A 145 -16.06 11.55 -3.96
C GLY A 145 -17.23 12.44 -4.40
N ARG A 146 -17.26 12.87 -5.68
CA ARG A 146 -18.42 13.56 -6.24
C ARG A 146 -19.62 12.63 -6.38
N GLN A 147 -19.40 11.41 -6.90
CA GLN A 147 -20.47 10.41 -7.03
C GLN A 147 -21.01 9.99 -5.66
N GLU A 148 -20.13 9.71 -4.70
CA GLU A 148 -20.52 9.40 -3.32
C GLU A 148 -21.30 10.56 -2.68
N GLY A 149 -20.89 11.81 -2.91
CA GLY A 149 -21.61 13.00 -2.44
C GLY A 149 -23.01 13.12 -3.04
N ILE A 150 -23.15 12.84 -4.35
CA ILE A 150 -24.45 12.80 -5.04
C ILE A 150 -25.35 11.70 -4.45
N VAL A 151 -24.82 10.48 -4.27
CA VAL A 151 -25.56 9.35 -3.69
C VAL A 151 -25.96 9.63 -2.24
N THR A 152 -25.06 10.20 -1.44
CA THR A 152 -25.33 10.58 -0.05
C THR A 152 -26.43 11.64 0.01
N THR A 153 -26.39 12.63 -0.87
CA THR A 153 -27.43 13.66 -0.98
C THR A 153 -28.77 13.03 -1.34
N ALA A 154 -28.81 12.12 -2.31
CA ALA A 154 -30.02 11.39 -2.68
C ALA A 154 -30.61 10.59 -1.50
N ARG A 155 -29.78 9.86 -0.76
CA ARG A 155 -30.19 9.11 0.45
C ARG A 155 -30.76 10.03 1.52
N ASN A 156 -30.14 11.18 1.76
CA ASN A 156 -30.64 12.16 2.72
C ASN A 156 -32.01 12.71 2.31
N LEU A 157 -32.20 13.03 1.02
CA LEU A 157 -33.48 13.51 0.50
C LEU A 157 -34.59 12.44 0.57
N LEU A 158 -34.26 11.18 0.26
CA LEU A 158 -35.18 10.05 0.40
C LEU A 158 -35.61 9.87 1.86
N THR A 159 -34.66 9.99 2.80
CA THR A 159 -34.91 9.86 4.25
C THR A 159 -35.80 10.99 4.78
N LEU A 160 -35.64 12.21 4.26
CA LEU A 160 -36.49 13.35 4.63
C LEU A 160 -37.96 13.18 4.16
N GLY A 161 -38.21 12.35 3.15
CA GLY A 161 -39.56 12.00 2.68
C GLY A 161 -40.37 13.16 2.08
N ALA A 162 -39.75 14.32 1.84
CA ALA A 162 -40.43 15.53 1.40
C ALA A 162 -40.49 15.71 -0.13
N LEU A 163 -39.73 14.91 -0.89
CA LEU A 163 -39.60 15.00 -2.34
C LEU A 163 -39.96 13.67 -3.01
N SER A 164 -40.54 13.72 -4.21
CA SER A 164 -40.77 12.53 -5.05
C SER A 164 -39.47 12.05 -5.71
N ASP A 165 -39.45 10.82 -6.20
CA ASP A 165 -38.27 10.23 -6.83
C ASP A 165 -37.84 11.02 -8.08
N ASP A 166 -38.80 11.56 -8.83
CA ASP A 166 -38.54 12.47 -9.96
C ASP A 166 -37.87 13.77 -9.51
N GLN A 167 -38.30 14.35 -8.38
CA GLN A 167 -37.71 15.58 -7.85
C GLN A 167 -36.30 15.36 -7.33
N ILE A 168 -36.03 14.21 -6.70
CA ILE A 168 -34.70 13.84 -6.21
C ILE A 168 -33.77 13.55 -7.39
N ALA A 169 -34.23 12.85 -8.42
CA ALA A 169 -33.50 12.61 -9.66
C ALA A 169 -33.05 13.95 -10.30
N VAL A 170 -33.97 14.91 -10.44
CA VAL A 170 -33.66 16.25 -10.95
C VAL A 170 -32.64 17.00 -10.09
N ALA A 171 -32.78 16.94 -8.76
CA ALA A 171 -31.91 17.67 -7.84
C ALA A 171 -30.48 17.11 -7.74
N THR A 172 -30.33 15.80 -7.93
CA THR A 172 -29.04 15.08 -7.76
C THR A 172 -28.37 14.77 -9.09
N GLY A 173 -29.10 14.86 -10.20
CA GLY A 173 -28.64 14.48 -11.53
C GLY A 173 -28.60 12.95 -11.75
N LEU A 174 -29.16 12.17 -10.82
CA LEU A 174 -29.35 10.72 -10.96
C LEU A 174 -30.61 10.42 -11.79
N THR A 175 -30.67 9.23 -12.35
CA THR A 175 -31.86 8.71 -13.00
C THR A 175 -32.90 8.26 -11.98
N VAL A 176 -34.18 8.27 -12.36
CA VAL A 176 -35.27 7.79 -11.50
C VAL A 176 -35.06 6.31 -11.12
N GLU A 177 -34.48 5.50 -12.01
CA GLU A 177 -34.14 4.10 -11.73
C GLU A 177 -33.07 3.97 -10.62
N GLU A 178 -32.03 4.81 -10.64
CA GLU A 178 -31.00 4.84 -9.60
C GLU A 178 -31.57 5.26 -8.24
N ILE A 179 -32.47 6.26 -8.23
CA ILE A 179 -33.18 6.68 -7.00
C ILE A 179 -34.07 5.56 -6.46
N ALA A 180 -34.83 4.87 -7.33
CA ALA A 180 -35.66 3.74 -6.94
C ALA A 180 -34.82 2.59 -6.34
N LYS A 181 -33.65 2.32 -6.92
CA LYS A 181 -32.71 1.33 -6.37
C LYS A 181 -32.20 1.72 -4.98
N LEU A 182 -31.79 2.98 -4.80
CA LEU A 182 -31.33 3.50 -3.50
C LEU A 182 -32.42 3.42 -2.42
N ARG A 183 -33.69 3.64 -2.77
CA ARG A 183 -34.82 3.48 -1.84
C ARG A 183 -34.99 2.04 -1.37
N ASN A 184 -34.87 1.07 -2.28
CA ASN A 184 -35.00 -0.35 -1.94
C ASN A 184 -33.85 -0.83 -1.04
N GLU A 185 -32.62 -0.32 -1.26
CA GLU A 185 -31.47 -0.59 -0.39
C GLU A 185 -31.62 -0.03 1.03
N SER A 186 -32.37 1.07 1.18
CA SER A 186 -32.57 1.75 2.48
C SER A 186 -33.71 1.16 3.32
N THR A 187 -34.49 0.23 2.75
CA THR A 187 -35.67 -0.38 3.39
C THR A 187 -35.37 -1.75 4.03
N HIS A 188 -34.13 -2.25 3.87
CA HIS A 188 -33.59 -3.45 4.52
C HIS A 188 -32.75 -3.13 5.75
#